data_AF-A0A354WTG5-F1
#
_entry.id   AF-A0A354WTG5-F1
#
_cell.length_a   1.000
_cell.length_b   1.000
_cell.length_c   1.000
_cell.angle_alpha   90.00
_cell.angle_beta   90.00
_cell.angle_gamma   90.00
#
_symmetry.space_group_name_H-M   'P 1'
#
loop_
_entity.id
_entity.type
_entity.pdbx_description
1 polymer ?
#
loop_
_entity_poly.entity_id
_entity_poly.type
_entity_poly.pdbx_seq_one_letter_code
_entity_poly.pdbx_strand_id
1 'polypeptide(L)'
;MADRKDLVIIGSGPAGLSAAVYAQRAMLDQAVIEKEPFSGGQIITTERIDNYLGLYGMGGYELAMKFREHADALSVPFLEGEVTAIADDGEGKKITLA
;
A
#
# COMPACT_ATOMS: atom_id res chain seq x y z
N MET A 1 2.88 20.14 -13.31
CA MET A 1 1.47 19.75 -13.47
C MET A 1 1.15 18.78 -12.34
N ALA A 2 -0.01 18.92 -11.69
CA ALA A 2 -0.42 17.97 -10.66
C ALA A 2 -0.79 16.64 -11.33
N ASP A 3 -0.20 15.53 -10.87
CA ASP A 3 -0.53 14.19 -11.36
C ASP A 3 -1.84 13.75 -10.69
N ARG A 4 -2.90 13.58 -11.49
CA ARG A 4 -4.24 13.24 -11.00
C ARG A 4 -4.41 11.73 -11.09
N LYS A 5 -4.79 11.10 -9.98
CA LYS A 5 -5.09 9.67 -9.88
C LYS A 5 -6.57 9.45 -9.61
N ASP A 6 -7.11 8.32 -10.08
CA ASP A 6 -8.43 7.84 -9.70
C ASP A 6 -8.47 7.46 -8.21
N LEU A 7 -7.35 6.93 -7.70
CA LEU A 7 -7.21 6.48 -6.32
C LEU A 7 -5.78 6.72 -5.81
N VAL A 8 -5.67 7.24 -4.59
CA VAL A 8 -4.41 7.25 -3.84
C VAL A 8 -4.57 6.44 -2.56
N ILE A 9 -3.66 5.50 -2.34
CA ILE A 9 -3.61 4.65 -1.16
C ILE A 9 -2.43 5.13 -0.32
N ILE A 10 -2.68 5.47 0.94
CA ILE A 10 -1.64 5.98 1.84
C ILE A 10 -1.30 4.87 2.84
N GLY A 11 -0.06 4.40 2.78
CA GLY A 11 0.47 3.27 3.54
C GLY A 11 0.42 1.95 2.76
N SER A 12 1.49 1.18 2.88
CA SER A 12 1.71 -0.12 2.23
C SER A 12 1.73 -1.28 3.24
N GLY A 13 0.93 -1.18 4.29
CA GLY A 13 0.59 -2.33 5.15
C GLY A 13 -0.37 -3.32 4.46
N PRO A 14 -0.83 -4.37 5.15
CA PRO A 14 -1.71 -5.39 4.56
C PRO A 14 -2.99 -4.81 3.94
N ALA A 15 -3.60 -3.80 4.58
CA ALA A 15 -4.78 -3.14 4.06
C ALA A 15 -4.50 -2.37 2.76
N GLY A 16 -3.42 -1.59 2.72
CA GLY A 16 -3.04 -0.80 1.54
C GLY A 16 -2.61 -1.67 0.37
N LEU A 17 -1.80 -2.70 0.62
CA LEU A 17 -1.39 -3.66 -0.42
C LEU A 17 -2.58 -4.44 -0.99
N SER A 18 -3.51 -4.86 -0.14
CA SER A 18 -4.75 -5.52 -0.59
C SER A 18 -5.59 -4.58 -1.46
N ALA A 19 -5.81 -3.33 -1.02
CA ALA A 19 -6.52 -2.33 -1.80
C ALA A 19 -5.84 -2.08 -3.15
N ALA A 20 -4.50 -1.98 -3.17
CA ALA A 20 -3.73 -1.71 -4.37
C ALA A 20 -3.80 -2.84 -5.40
N VAL A 21 -3.72 -4.10 -4.94
CA VAL A 21 -3.92 -5.28 -5.79
C VAL A 21 -5.29 -5.24 -6.46
N TYR A 22 -6.34 -4.90 -5.72
CA TYR A 22 -7.70 -4.83 -6.28
C TYR A 22 -7.89 -3.64 -7.22
N ALA A 23 -7.37 -2.46 -6.88
CA ALA A 23 -7.42 -1.29 -7.74
C ALA A 23 -6.65 -1.49 -9.05
N GLN A 24 -5.52 -2.18 -9.01
CA GLN A 24 -4.75 -2.57 -10.20
C GLN A 24 -5.56 -3.50 -11.10
N ARG A 25 -6.20 -4.52 -10.52
CA ARG A 25 -7.09 -5.45 -11.26
C ARG A 25 -8.31 -4.75 -11.85
N ALA A 26 -8.76 -3.67 -11.23
CA ALA A 26 -9.84 -2.83 -11.72
C ALA A 26 -9.38 -1.78 -12.76
N MET A 27 -8.10 -1.76 -13.11
CA MET A 27 -7.50 -0.83 -14.08
C MET A 27 -7.64 0.65 -13.69
N LEU A 28 -7.68 0.96 -12.39
CA LEU A 28 -7.65 2.33 -11.90
C LEU A 28 -6.25 2.93 -12.07
N ASP A 29 -6.15 4.19 -12.49
CA ASP A 29 -4.89 4.94 -12.36
C ASP A 29 -4.67 5.27 -10.89
N GLN A 30 -3.86 4.47 -10.21
CA GLN A 30 -3.65 4.57 -8.78
C GLN A 30 -2.20 4.92 -8.41
N ALA A 31 -1.98 5.23 -7.14
CA ALA A 31 -0.65 5.25 -6.54
C ALA A 31 -0.72 4.81 -5.07
N VAL A 32 0.23 3.98 -4.64
CA VAL A 32 0.46 3.68 -3.23
C VAL A 32 1.59 4.56 -2.71
N ILE A 33 1.32 5.37 -1.69
CA ILE A 33 2.31 6.24 -1.07
C ILE A 33 2.76 5.60 0.23
N GLU A 34 4.06 5.37 0.38
CA GLU A 34 4.66 4.82 1.59
C GLU A 34 5.86 5.66 2.02
N LYS A 35 5.97 5.91 3.33
CA LYS A 35 7.09 6.67 3.90
C LYS A 35 8.23 5.77 4.36
N GLU A 36 7.93 4.51 4.67
CA GLU A 36 8.92 3.53 5.10
C GLU A 36 9.55 2.81 3.90
N PRO A 37 10.83 2.41 3.99
CA PRO A 37 11.51 1.70 2.90
C PRO A 37 10.96 0.29 2.64
N PHE A 38 10.21 -0.28 3.58
CA PHE A 38 9.66 -1.62 3.49
C PHE A 38 8.14 -1.62 3.61
N SER A 39 7.48 -2.25 2.63
CA SER A 39 6.05 -2.54 2.70
C SER A 39 5.74 -3.66 3.67
N GLY A 40 4.60 -3.57 4.36
CA GLY A 40 4.16 -4.51 5.38
C GLY A 40 3.65 -3.84 6.65
N GLY A 41 3.99 -2.57 6.88
CA GLY A 41 3.55 -1.85 8.08
C GLY A 41 3.87 -2.63 9.37
N GLN A 42 2.89 -2.70 10.27
CA GLN A 42 3.11 -3.27 11.61
C GLN A 42 3.42 -4.78 11.63
N ILE A 43 3.05 -5.55 10.60
CA ILE A 43 3.30 -7.00 10.63
C ILE A 43 4.78 -7.34 10.47
N ILE A 44 5.61 -6.43 9.94
CA ILE A 44 7.04 -6.67 9.73
C ILE A 44 7.76 -7.06 11.03
N THR A 45 7.37 -6.49 12.17
CA THR A 45 8.01 -6.74 13.46
C THR A 45 7.43 -7.95 14.20
N THR A 46 6.42 -8.61 13.64
CA THR A 46 5.78 -9.78 14.25
C THR A 46 6.62 -11.03 14.00
N GLU A 47 7.07 -11.69 15.07
CA GLU A 47 7.87 -12.92 14.96
C GLU A 47 7.07 -14.05 14.29
N ARG A 48 5.79 -14.21 14.65
CA ARG A 48 4.96 -15.32 14.19
C ARG A 48 3.49 -14.93 14.10
N ILE A 49 2.85 -15.33 13.00
CA ILE A 49 1.42 -15.11 12.71
C ILE A 49 0.74 -16.46 12.60
N ASP A 50 -0.16 -16.76 13.55
CA ASP A 50 -0.91 -18.03 13.63
C ASP A 50 -2.37 -17.89 13.18
N ASN A 51 -2.82 -16.68 12.87
CA ASN A 51 -4.23 -16.35 12.65
C ASN A 51 -4.55 -15.80 11.25
N TYR A 52 -3.64 -15.93 10.27
CA TYR A 52 -3.94 -15.64 8.88
C TYR A 52 -4.33 -16.92 8.14
N LEU A 53 -5.60 -17.03 7.72
CA LEU A 53 -6.13 -18.25 7.11
C LEU A 53 -5.28 -18.68 5.91
N GLY A 54 -4.91 -19.96 5.88
CA GLY A 54 -4.06 -20.54 4.84
C GLY A 54 -2.54 -20.38 5.06
N LEU A 55 -2.11 -19.55 6.03
CA LEU A 55 -0.70 -19.24 6.30
C LEU A 55 -0.41 -19.35 7.81
N TYR A 56 -0.54 -20.56 8.36
CA TYR A 56 -0.31 -20.83 9.79
C TYR A 56 1.18 -20.82 10.16
N GLY A 57 1.56 -20.04 11.16
CA GLY A 57 2.90 -20.01 11.75
C GLY A 57 3.94 -19.24 10.94
N MET A 58 3.50 -18.40 10.00
CA MET A 58 4.38 -17.62 9.13
C MET A 58 5.01 -16.44 9.87
N GLY A 59 6.25 -16.09 9.52
CA GLY A 59 6.88 -14.87 10.04
C GLY A 59 6.21 -13.62 9.49
N GLY A 60 6.10 -12.56 10.30
CA GLY A 60 5.42 -11.34 9.88
C GLY A 60 6.12 -10.61 8.74
N TYR A 61 7.45 -10.57 8.74
CA TYR A 61 8.25 -10.08 7.62
C TYR A 61 8.04 -10.93 6.35
N GLU A 62 8.03 -12.26 6.47
CA GLU A 62 7.80 -13.16 5.34
C GLU A 62 6.40 -12.93 4.73
N LEU A 63 5.38 -12.76 5.57
CA LEU A 63 4.03 -12.47 5.12
C LEU A 63 3.94 -11.11 4.40
N ALA A 64 4.60 -10.08 4.93
CA ALA A 64 4.69 -8.78 4.30
C ALA A 64 5.34 -8.85 2.91
N MET A 65 6.44 -9.60 2.77
CA MET A 65 7.09 -9.81 1.48
C MET A 65 6.16 -10.50 0.48
N LYS A 66 5.39 -11.50 0.89
CA LYS A 66 4.39 -12.14 0.01
C LYS A 66 3.32 -11.18 -0.48
N PHE A 67 2.84 -10.27 0.38
CA PHE A 67 1.89 -9.23 -0.03
C PHE A 67 2.52 -8.26 -1.03
N ARG A 68 3.77 -7.86 -0.78
CA ARG A 68 4.51 -6.96 -1.67
C ARG A 68 4.79 -7.60 -3.03
N GLU A 69 5.24 -8.85 -3.06
CA GLU A 69 5.47 -9.64 -4.28
C GLU A 69 4.21 -9.73 -5.15
N HIS A 70 3.02 -9.90 -4.55
CA HIS A 70 1.76 -9.90 -5.30
C HIS A 70 1.47 -8.52 -5.93
N ALA A 71 1.67 -7.43 -5.19
CA ALA A 71 1.50 -6.09 -5.73
C ALA A 71 2.49 -5.81 -6.89
N ASP A 72 3.77 -6.18 -6.72
CA ASP A 72 4.80 -6.02 -7.76
C ASP A 72 4.50 -6.88 -9.00
N ALA A 73 4.01 -8.11 -8.83
CA ALA A 73 3.60 -8.98 -9.94
C ALA A 73 2.47 -8.39 -10.79
N LEU A 74 1.64 -7.52 -10.21
CA LEU A 74 0.60 -6.78 -10.93
C LEU A 74 1.06 -5.39 -11.40
N SER A 75 2.34 -5.04 -11.18
CA SER A 75 2.91 -3.74 -11.50
C SER A 75 2.17 -2.59 -10.80
N VAL A 76 1.79 -2.78 -9.54
CA VAL A 76 1.21 -1.70 -8.71
C VAL A 76 2.22 -0.54 -8.62
N PRO A 77 1.80 0.71 -8.91
CA PRO A 77 2.66 1.88 -8.79
C PRO A 77 2.84 2.31 -7.34
N PHE A 78 4.10 2.46 -6.92
CA PHE A 78 4.48 2.96 -5.60
C PHE A 78 5.22 4.29 -5.70
N LEU A 79 4.96 5.15 -4.72
CA LEU A 79 5.64 6.43 -4.52
C LEU A 79 6.18 6.47 -3.10
N GLU A 80 7.47 6.76 -2.97
CA GLU A 80 8.06 7.04 -1.67
C GLU A 80 7.72 8.47 -1.23
N GLY A 81 7.18 8.63 -0.04
CA GLY A 81 6.87 9.95 0.52
C GLY A 81 6.01 9.88 1.77
N GLU A 82 6.14 10.89 2.63
CA GLU A 82 5.27 11.06 3.79
C GLU A 82 4.13 12.02 3.46
N VAL A 83 2.90 11.54 3.54
CA VAL A 83 1.72 12.41 3.40
C VAL A 83 1.59 13.28 4.65
N THR A 84 1.69 14.60 4.48
CA THR A 84 1.60 15.58 5.57
C THR A 84 0.27 16.30 5.63
N ALA A 85 -0.47 16.36 4.51
CA ALA A 85 -1.79 16.99 4.48
C ALA A 85 -2.68 16.38 3.39
N ILE A 86 -3.99 16.40 3.66
CA ILE A 86 -5.04 16.09 2.69
C ILE A 86 -6.05 17.23 2.75
N ALA A 87 -6.31 17.85 1.61
CA ALA A 87 -7.29 18.92 1.47
C ALA A 87 -8.37 18.55 0.45
N ASP A 88 -9.59 19.02 0.70
CA ASP A 88 -10.68 18.95 -0.27
C ASP A 88 -10.59 20.16 -1.21
N ASP A 89 -10.54 19.91 -2.52
CA ASP A 89 -10.52 20.97 -3.54
C ASP A 89 -11.84 21.07 -4.33
N GLY A 90 -12.85 20.29 -3.95
CA GLY A 90 -14.18 20.24 -4.58
C GLY A 90 -14.27 19.30 -5.78
N GLU A 91 -13.20 19.14 -6.57
CA GLU A 91 -13.15 18.21 -7.72
C GLU A 91 -12.41 16.90 -7.40
N GLY A 92 -11.78 16.81 -6.23
CA GLY A 92 -11.00 15.69 -5.76
C GLY A 92 -10.38 15.96 -4.39
N LYS A 93 -9.28 15.25 -4.11
CA LYS A 93 -8.48 15.44 -2.91
C LYS A 93 -7.07 15.83 -3.31
N LYS A 94 -6.55 16.90 -2.71
CA LYS A 94 -5.16 17.31 -2.86
C LYS A 94 -4.34 16.70 -1.72
N ILE A 95 -3.32 15.93 -2.09
CA ILE A 95 -2.39 15.29 -1.16
C ILE A 95 -1.05 16.03 -1.22
N THR A 96 -0.52 16.37 -0.05
CA THR A 96 0.80 17.02 0.09
C THR A 96 1.80 16.04 0.69
N LEU A 97 2.98 15.95 0.08
CA LEU A 97 4.09 15.12 0.54
C LEU A 97 5.19 16.00 1.14
N ALA A 98 5.87 15.49 2.16
CA ALA A 98 7.11 16.07 2.69
C ALA A 98 8.33 15.75 1.82
#